data_AF-A0A923QBB6-F1
#
_entry.id   AF-A0A923QBB6-F1
#
_cell.length_a   1.000
_cell.length_b   1.000
_cell.length_c   1.000
_cell.angle_alpha   90.00
_cell.angle_beta   90.00
_cell.angle_gamma   90.00
#
_symmetry.space_group_name_H-M   'P 1'
#
loop_
_entity.id
_entity.type
_entity.pdbx_description
1 polymer ?
#
loop_
_entity_poly.entity_id
_entity_poly.type
_entity_poly.pdbx_seq_one_letter_code
_entity_poly.pdbx_strand_id
1 'polypeptide(L)'
;PPVRLRGWFELRYLDALPDPLWQVAVAVATALLDDDVAADRARAACAPVERRWVDAARLGPSDPALGAAATGCLLAAADALPRLGAPELVAPVLAYAERFTSRGRCPADDLLDSHAAGTSAQALLLHGLSHDTEVAA
;
A
#
# COMPACT_ATOMS: atom_id res chain seq x y z
N PRO A 1 15.26 14.48 -4.19
CA PRO A 1 15.16 13.08 -4.66
C PRO A 1 14.00 12.38 -3.93
N PRO A 2 13.40 11.31 -4.51
CA PRO A 2 12.34 10.55 -3.86
C PRO A 2 12.77 9.94 -2.52
N VAL A 3 14.02 9.48 -2.44
CA VAL A 3 14.68 9.05 -1.19
C VAL A 3 15.83 10.00 -0.88
N ARG A 4 15.97 10.43 0.38
CA ARG A 4 17.09 11.27 0.83
C ARG A 4 17.90 10.58 1.94
N LEU A 5 19.23 10.70 1.86
CA LEU A 5 20.17 10.23 2.87
C LEU A 5 20.58 11.36 3.80
N ARG A 6 20.43 11.16 5.12
CA ARG A 6 20.71 12.18 6.15
C ARG A 6 21.40 11.65 7.42
N GLY A 7 21.84 10.39 7.41
CA GLY A 7 22.10 9.61 8.63
C GLY A 7 20.92 8.71 8.99
N TRP A 8 19.79 8.90 8.31
CA TRP A 8 18.63 8.03 8.19
C TRP A 8 18.10 8.11 6.74
N PHE A 9 17.13 7.26 6.39
CA PHE A 9 16.40 7.32 5.12
C PHE A 9 15.14 8.20 5.27
N GLU A 10 14.96 9.16 4.37
CA GLU A 10 13.69 9.88 4.22
C GLU A 10 12.97 9.41 2.96
N LEU A 11 11.83 8.74 3.10
CA LEU A 11 10.92 8.41 2.00
C LEU A 11 9.97 9.60 1.79
N ARG A 12 10.02 10.23 0.61
CA ARG A 12 9.34 11.52 0.33
C ARG A 12 8.27 11.42 -0.76
N TYR A 13 7.73 10.23 -0.98
CA TYR A 13 6.74 9.94 -2.01
C TYR A 13 5.54 9.13 -1.49
N LEU A 14 5.36 9.10 -0.16
CA LEU A 14 4.13 8.56 0.44
C LEU A 14 3.07 9.65 0.46
N ASP A 15 1.88 9.32 0.01
CA ASP A 15 0.71 10.18 0.11
C ASP A 15 0.24 10.28 1.56
N ALA A 16 -0.50 11.34 1.86
CA ALA A 16 -1.23 11.45 3.12
C ALA A 16 -2.39 10.44 3.11
N LEU A 17 -2.27 9.39 3.94
CA LEU A 17 -3.25 8.32 4.04
C LEU A 17 -4.06 8.43 5.33
N PRO A 18 -5.38 8.17 5.30
CA PRO A 18 -6.20 8.12 6.50
C PRO A 18 -5.94 6.85 7.31
N ASP A 19 -6.48 6.79 8.52
CA ASP A 19 -6.54 5.54 9.28
C ASP A 19 -7.44 4.51 8.57
N PRO A 20 -7.09 3.20 8.60
CA PRO A 20 -5.84 2.61 9.10
C PRO A 20 -4.73 2.52 8.01
N LEU A 21 -4.93 3.13 6.84
CA LEU A 21 -4.07 2.94 5.66
C LEU A 21 -2.63 3.43 5.86
N TRP A 22 -2.40 4.50 6.63
CA TRP A 22 -1.03 4.96 6.90
C TRP A 22 -0.21 3.92 7.68
N GLN A 23 -0.84 3.15 8.56
CA GLN A 23 -0.17 2.11 9.36
C GLN A 23 0.34 0.99 8.44
N VAL A 24 -0.47 0.62 7.43
CA VAL A 24 -0.08 -0.34 6.39
C VAL A 24 1.13 0.18 5.60
N ALA A 25 1.09 1.44 5.15
CA ALA A 25 2.18 2.03 4.38
C ALA A 25 3.50 2.05 5.17
N VAL A 26 3.46 2.43 6.45
CA VAL A 26 4.64 2.41 7.33
C VAL A 26 5.11 0.98 7.58
N ALA A 27 4.21 0.05 7.92
CA ALA A 27 4.55 -1.34 8.20
C ALA A 27 5.24 -2.01 7.02
N VAL A 28 4.72 -1.81 5.81
CA VAL A 28 5.29 -2.37 4.58
C VAL A 28 6.64 -1.75 4.30
N ALA A 29 6.78 -0.43 4.37
CA ALA A 29 8.07 0.22 4.15
C ALA A 29 9.14 -0.26 5.13
N THR A 30 8.82 -0.34 6.42
CA THR A 30 9.70 -0.86 7.46
C THR A 30 10.08 -2.31 7.18
N ALA A 31 9.10 -3.19 6.91
CA ALA A 31 9.36 -4.60 6.69
C ALA A 31 10.28 -4.86 5.49
N LEU A 32 10.11 -4.13 4.39
CA LEU A 32 10.94 -4.27 3.19
C LEU A 32 12.35 -3.68 3.34
N LEU A 33 12.58 -2.82 4.33
CA LEU A 33 13.88 -2.20 4.61
C LEU A 33 14.67 -2.94 5.70
N ASP A 34 13.98 -3.52 6.68
CA ASP A 34 14.60 -4.09 7.89
C ASP A 34 14.66 -5.64 7.91
N ASP A 35 13.96 -6.33 7.00
CA ASP A 35 14.04 -7.79 6.84
C ASP A 35 14.63 -8.18 5.49
N ASP A 36 15.82 -8.80 5.49
CA ASP A 36 16.56 -9.17 4.26
C ASP A 36 15.75 -10.10 3.35
N VAL A 37 15.00 -11.05 3.92
CA VAL A 37 14.18 -12.00 3.14
C VAL A 37 13.04 -11.27 2.44
N ALA A 38 12.40 -10.32 3.13
CA ALA A 38 11.36 -9.47 2.55
C ALA A 38 11.93 -8.56 1.46
N ALA A 39 13.10 -7.96 1.69
CA ALA A 39 13.79 -7.11 0.73
C ALA A 39 14.11 -7.87 -0.57
N ASP A 40 14.62 -9.09 -0.46
CA ASP A 40 14.93 -9.94 -1.62
C ASP A 40 13.68 -10.32 -2.41
N ARG A 41 12.59 -10.69 -1.72
CA ARG A 41 11.31 -11.00 -2.34
C ARG A 41 10.70 -9.78 -3.04
N ALA A 42 10.73 -8.61 -2.41
CA ALA A 42 10.25 -7.37 -3.02
C ALA A 42 11.10 -6.97 -4.23
N ARG A 43 12.42 -7.14 -4.17
CA ARG A 43 13.31 -6.89 -5.31
C ARG A 43 12.98 -7.81 -6.48
N ALA A 44 12.76 -9.10 -6.23
CA ALA A 44 12.35 -10.06 -7.25
C ALA A 44 10.97 -9.71 -7.85
N ALA A 45 10.00 -9.34 -7.02
CA ALA A 45 8.67 -8.93 -7.45
C ALA A 45 8.69 -7.66 -8.31
N CYS A 46 9.58 -6.71 -7.98
CA CYS A 46 9.72 -5.44 -8.71
C CYS A 46 10.60 -5.53 -9.97
N ALA A 47 11.37 -6.60 -10.16
CA ALA A 47 12.29 -6.72 -11.29
C ALA A 47 11.61 -6.56 -12.68
N PRO A 48 10.41 -7.11 -12.94
CA PRO A 48 9.72 -6.93 -14.23
C PRO A 48 9.26 -5.50 -14.53
N VAL A 49 9.17 -4.65 -13.49
CA VAL A 49 8.68 -3.27 -13.58
C VAL A 49 9.76 -2.25 -13.24
N GLU A 50 11.02 -2.66 -13.28
CA GLU A 50 12.15 -1.77 -13.00
C GLU A 50 12.13 -0.55 -13.94
N ARG A 51 12.49 0.63 -13.39
CA ARG A 51 12.51 1.91 -14.11
C ARG A 51 11.16 2.39 -14.66
N ARG A 52 10.05 1.75 -14.29
CA ARG A 52 8.68 2.19 -14.66
C ARG A 52 8.05 3.14 -13.63
N TRP A 53 8.85 3.95 -12.93
CA TRP A 53 8.37 4.84 -11.86
C TRP A 53 7.24 5.77 -12.32
N VAL A 54 7.38 6.37 -13.50
CA VAL A 54 6.36 7.29 -14.05
C VAL A 54 5.07 6.54 -14.39
N ASP A 55 5.16 5.32 -14.91
CA ASP A 55 3.98 4.49 -15.17
C ASP A 55 3.33 4.06 -13.86
N ALA A 56 4.12 3.69 -12.85
CA ALA A 56 3.62 3.32 -11.53
C ALA A 56 2.82 4.46 -10.89
N ALA A 57 3.29 5.71 -11.02
CA ALA A 57 2.58 6.88 -10.52
C ALA A 57 1.29 7.21 -11.30
N ARG A 58 1.18 6.80 -12.57
CA ARG A 58 0.02 7.09 -13.43
C ARG A 58 -1.04 5.99 -13.43
N LEU A 59 -0.59 4.75 -13.46
CA LEU A 59 -1.43 3.56 -13.64
C LEU A 59 -1.61 2.80 -12.33
N GLY A 60 -0.61 2.83 -11.45
CA GLY A 60 -0.64 2.05 -10.22
C GLY A 60 -0.92 0.57 -10.48
N PRO A 61 -1.71 -0.09 -9.62
CA PRO A 61 -2.08 -1.50 -9.76
C PRO A 61 -3.00 -1.83 -10.95
N SER A 62 -3.55 -0.84 -11.66
CA SER A 62 -4.39 -1.08 -12.85
C SER A 62 -3.58 -1.63 -14.03
N ASP A 63 -2.27 -1.38 -14.06
CA ASP A 63 -1.33 -2.11 -14.91
C ASP A 63 -1.04 -3.49 -14.27
N PRO A 64 -1.30 -4.61 -14.97
CA PRO A 64 -1.19 -5.95 -14.37
C PRO A 64 0.20 -6.28 -13.83
N ALA A 65 1.27 -5.80 -14.46
CA ALA A 65 2.64 -6.07 -14.02
C ALA A 65 2.96 -5.27 -12.75
N LEU A 66 2.52 -4.00 -12.68
CA LEU A 66 2.65 -3.18 -11.48
C LEU A 66 1.79 -3.69 -10.33
N GLY A 67 0.56 -4.14 -10.61
CA GLY A 67 -0.33 -4.76 -9.61
C GLY A 67 0.24 -6.05 -9.04
N ALA A 68 0.85 -6.89 -9.88
CA ALA A 68 1.55 -8.10 -9.44
C ALA A 68 2.77 -7.76 -8.55
N ALA A 69 3.58 -6.79 -8.94
CA ALA A 69 4.73 -6.33 -8.15
C ALA A 69 4.31 -5.76 -6.78
N ALA A 70 3.27 -4.91 -6.76
CA ALA A 70 2.73 -4.32 -5.54
C ALA A 70 2.19 -5.40 -4.59
N THR A 71 1.42 -6.37 -5.11
CA THR A 71 0.92 -7.50 -4.33
C THR A 71 2.07 -8.35 -3.77
N GLY A 72 3.10 -8.63 -4.58
CA GLY A 72 4.29 -9.35 -4.12
C GLY A 72 5.02 -8.64 -2.98
N CYS A 73 5.14 -7.31 -3.04
CA CYS A 73 5.72 -6.51 -1.95
C CYS A 73 4.89 -6.58 -0.66
N LEU A 74 3.56 -6.49 -0.76
CA LEU A 74 2.66 -6.58 0.40
C LEU A 74 2.74 -7.95 1.07
N LEU A 75 2.77 -9.04 0.28
CA LEU A 75 2.90 -10.40 0.80
C LEU A 75 4.27 -10.62 1.45
N ALA A 76 5.35 -10.12 0.84
CA ALA A 76 6.69 -10.19 1.42
C ALA A 76 6.77 -9.46 2.78
N ALA A 77 6.14 -8.29 2.88
CA ALA A 77 6.03 -7.56 4.13
C ALA A 77 5.20 -8.33 5.17
N ALA A 78 4.01 -8.82 4.81
CA ALA A 78 3.14 -9.59 5.70
C ALA A 78 3.86 -10.80 6.31
N ASP A 79 4.63 -11.52 5.50
CA ASP A 79 5.45 -12.65 5.96
C ASP A 79 6.56 -12.25 6.95
N ALA A 80 7.03 -11.00 6.91
CA ALA A 80 8.14 -10.51 7.73
C ALA A 80 7.72 -9.88 9.05
N LEU A 81 6.54 -9.27 9.10
CA LEU A 81 6.03 -8.54 10.27
C LEU A 81 6.09 -9.35 11.58
N PRO A 82 5.80 -10.66 11.63
CA PRO A 82 5.96 -11.43 12.87
C PRO A 82 7.42 -11.50 13.37
N ARG A 83 8.41 -11.60 12.47
CA ARG A 83 9.84 -11.60 12.83
C ARG A 83 10.29 -10.23 13.36
N LEU A 84 9.64 -9.17 12.88
CA LEU A 84 9.88 -7.79 13.29
C LEU A 84 9.08 -7.39 14.54
N GLY A 85 8.33 -8.31 15.15
CA GLY A 85 7.59 -8.05 16.38
C GLY A 85 6.28 -7.26 16.20
N ALA A 86 5.74 -7.22 14.98
CA ALA A 86 4.46 -6.56 14.67
C ALA A 86 3.42 -7.51 14.03
N PRO A 87 3.15 -8.70 14.63
CA PRO A 87 2.23 -9.69 14.05
C PRO A 87 0.80 -9.16 13.88
N GLU A 88 0.38 -8.16 14.67
CA GLU A 88 -0.92 -7.50 14.57
C GLU A 88 -1.14 -6.74 13.26
N LEU A 89 -0.05 -6.37 12.56
CA LEU A 89 -0.11 -5.65 11.28
C LEU A 89 -0.23 -6.59 10.07
N VAL A 90 -0.10 -7.90 10.26
CA VAL A 90 -0.24 -8.89 9.18
C VAL A 90 -1.64 -8.84 8.55
N ALA A 91 -2.68 -8.91 9.38
CA ALA A 91 -4.05 -8.91 8.89
C ALA A 91 -4.42 -7.59 8.15
N PRO A 92 -4.09 -6.39 8.67
CA PRO A 92 -4.25 -5.13 7.93
C PRO A 92 -3.54 -5.10 6.58
N VAL A 93 -2.30 -5.59 6.48
CA VAL A 93 -1.55 -5.62 5.20
C VAL A 93 -2.19 -6.57 4.19
N LEU A 94 -2.62 -7.75 4.63
CA LEU A 94 -3.31 -8.71 3.77
C LEU A 94 -4.68 -8.17 3.31
N ALA A 95 -5.42 -7.53 4.22
CA ALA A 95 -6.69 -6.89 3.89
C ALA A 95 -6.50 -5.75 2.87
N TYR A 96 -5.41 -4.98 2.98
CA TYR A 96 -5.06 -3.96 1.99
C TYR A 96 -4.80 -4.60 0.61
N ALA A 97 -4.02 -5.68 0.55
CA ALA A 97 -3.73 -6.39 -0.69
C ALA A 97 -5.01 -6.95 -1.34
N GLU A 98 -5.89 -7.55 -0.54
CA GLU A 98 -7.17 -8.10 -1.00
C GLU A 98 -8.09 -7.01 -1.52
N ARG A 99 -8.24 -5.91 -0.78
CA ARG A 99 -9.13 -4.80 -1.15
C ARG A 99 -8.67 -4.09 -2.42
N PHE A 100 -7.36 -3.92 -2.58
CA PHE A 100 -6.79 -3.04 -3.60
C PHE A 100 -5.99 -3.78 -4.65
N THR A 101 -4.76 -4.19 -4.34
CA THR A 101 -3.79 -4.59 -5.37
C THR A 101 -4.19 -5.88 -6.09
N SER A 102 -4.83 -6.83 -5.41
CA SER A 102 -5.35 -8.06 -6.03
C SER A 102 -6.47 -7.80 -7.05
N ARG A 103 -7.15 -6.64 -6.93
CA ARG A 103 -8.23 -6.19 -7.82
C ARG A 103 -7.76 -5.18 -8.85
N GLY A 104 -6.45 -4.91 -8.93
CA GLY A 104 -5.88 -3.88 -9.78
C GLY A 104 -6.29 -2.45 -9.39
N ARG A 105 -6.58 -2.23 -8.10
CA ARG A 105 -7.02 -0.96 -7.54
C ARG A 105 -6.05 -0.42 -6.48
N CYS A 106 -6.26 0.82 -6.07
CA CYS A 106 -5.56 1.51 -4.99
C CYS A 106 -6.50 2.49 -4.24
N PRO A 107 -6.09 3.05 -3.09
CA PRO A 107 -6.92 4.00 -2.34
C PRO A 107 -7.37 5.24 -3.14
N ALA A 108 -6.59 5.66 -4.14
CA ALA A 108 -6.98 6.78 -5.00
C ALA A 108 -8.23 6.47 -5.83
N ASP A 109 -8.47 5.21 -6.18
CA ASP A 109 -9.67 4.83 -6.92
C ASP A 109 -10.94 4.99 -6.08
N ASP A 110 -10.88 4.70 -4.77
CA ASP A 110 -12.01 4.93 -3.85
C ASP A 110 -12.31 6.44 -3.72
N LEU A 111 -11.28 7.29 -3.72
CA LEU A 111 -11.44 8.75 -3.71
C LEU A 111 -12.07 9.27 -5.01
N LEU A 112 -11.66 8.72 -6.16
CA LEU A 112 -12.22 9.05 -7.47
C LEU A 112 -13.69 8.62 -7.57
N ASP A 113 -14.03 7.41 -7.15
CA ASP A 113 -15.41 6.90 -7.12
C ASP A 113 -16.30 7.80 -6.25
N SER A 114 -15.80 8.18 -5.08
CA SER A 114 -16.53 9.07 -4.16
C SER A 114 -16.78 10.44 -4.75
N HIS A 115 -15.78 11.01 -5.45
CA HIS A 115 -15.92 12.28 -6.12
C HIS A 115 -16.94 12.20 -7.28
N ALA A 116 -16.90 11.13 -8.07
CA ALA A 116 -17.86 10.87 -9.13
C ALA A 116 -19.29 10.69 -8.61
N ALA A 117 -19.45 10.09 -7.42
CA ALA A 117 -20.72 9.95 -6.72
C ALA A 117 -21.22 11.26 -6.06
N GLY A 118 -20.48 12.36 -6.16
CA GLY A 118 -20.87 13.67 -5.61
C GLY A 118 -20.56 13.85 -4.12
N THR A 119 -19.76 12.97 -3.52
CA THR A 119 -19.30 13.10 -2.12
C THR A 119 -18.01 13.92 -2.09
N SER A 120 -17.89 14.91 -1.18
CA SER A 120 -16.69 15.75 -1.12
C SER A 120 -15.48 14.97 -0.55
N ALA A 121 -14.31 15.12 -1.17
CA ALA A 121 -13.08 14.44 -0.77
C ALA A 121 -12.62 14.74 0.68
N GLN A 122 -13.04 15.90 1.23
CA GLN A 122 -12.77 16.26 2.63
C GLN A 122 -13.52 15.39 3.64
N ALA A 123 -14.72 14.88 3.30
CA ALA A 123 -15.48 14.02 4.21
C ALA A 123 -14.81 12.66 4.43
N LEU A 124 -14.14 12.12 3.41
CA LEU A 124 -13.48 10.80 3.45
C LEU A 124 -12.10 10.83 4.10
N LEU A 125 -11.34 11.92 3.92
CA LEU A 125 -10.05 12.12 4.58
C LEU A 125 -10.20 12.33 6.10
N LEU A 126 -11.35 12.83 6.56
CA LEU A 126 -11.61 13.12 7.98
C LEU A 126 -12.40 12.03 8.72
N HIS A 127 -13.23 11.24 8.04
CA HIS A 127 -14.08 10.24 8.70
C HIS A 127 -13.59 8.79 8.62
N GLY A 128 -12.46 8.55 7.95
CA GLY A 128 -11.99 7.18 7.75
C GLY A 128 -12.95 6.41 6.86
N LEU A 129 -12.43 5.45 6.11
CA LEU A 129 -13.23 4.59 5.25
C LEU A 129 -14.02 3.58 6.09
N SER A 130 -14.88 4.04 7.01
CA SER A 130 -15.87 3.21 7.68
C SER A 130 -17.09 3.06 6.76
N HIS A 131 -17.00 2.14 5.81
CA HIS A 131 -18.18 1.52 5.26
C HIS A 131 -18.08 0.01 5.47
N ASP A 132 -18.80 -0.44 6.50
CA ASP A 132 -19.70 -1.61 6.51
C ASP A 132 -19.46 -2.58 7.68
N THR A 133 -20.28 -2.39 8.72
CA THR A 133 -20.89 -3.52 9.44
C THR A 133 -22.39 -3.28 9.54
N GLU A 134 -23.10 -3.43 8.42
CA GLU A 134 -24.52 -3.76 8.49
C GLU A 134 -24.91 -4.63 7.29
N VAL A 135 -24.84 -5.94 7.49
CA VAL A 135 -25.61 -6.91 6.72
C VAL A 135 -26.44 -7.73 7.70
N ALA A 136 -27.71 -7.34 7.78
CA ALA A 136 -28.92 -8.13 7.89
C ALA A 136 -29.08 -9.23 8.96
N ALA A 137 -30.21 -9.07 9.68
CA ALA A 137 -31.07 -10.01 10.42
C ALA A 137 -30.76 -10.25 11.91
#